data_AF-A0A1S1YTY4-F1
#
_entry.id   AF-A0A1S1YTY4-F1
#
_cell.length_a   1.000
_cell.length_b   1.000
_cell.length_c   1.000
_cell.angle_alpha   90.00
_cell.angle_beta   90.00
_cell.angle_gamma   90.00
#
_symmetry.space_group_name_H-M   'P 1'
#
loop_
_entity.id
_entity.type
_entity.pdbx_description
1 polymer ?
#
loop_
_entity_poly.entity_id
_entity_poly.type
_entity_poly.pdbx_seq_one_letter_code
_entity_poly.pdbx_strand_id
1 'polypeptide(L)'
;MDCREGSNFHYLSEFKVFRDDSLIKTIEPKHERNQTLKGLMYGKYRIEYKTMFSKTENVNIELSEKKEYTIDLCINYLDHESDPYRPFIDRLKNGESYSIQVSSMGCFHNSKETITIKRRSNKFHLYFKGKNRLLDKNEIRTIRYFEKEINNMVESYNCTTTDKYVLKYKSTEVIISDGSCVWHGDYFLKKALKLTEE
;
A
#
# COMPACT_ATOMS: atom_id res chain seq x y z
N MET A 1 9.21 -4.58 -6.34
CA MET A 1 7.77 -4.51 -6.68
C MET A 1 7.06 -5.15 -5.51
N ASP A 2 6.23 -4.42 -4.75
CA ASP A 2 5.57 -5.02 -3.58
C ASP A 2 4.10 -5.33 -3.88
N CYS A 3 3.84 -6.58 -4.26
CA CYS A 3 2.55 -7.15 -4.63
C CYS A 3 2.15 -8.28 -3.65
N ARG A 4 2.31 -7.94 -2.36
CA ARG A 4 2.22 -8.75 -1.13
C ARG A 4 1.18 -9.89 -1.11
N GLU A 5 1.58 -11.13 -0.86
CA GLU A 5 2.14 -12.04 -1.87
C GLU A 5 1.05 -13.09 -2.19
N GLY A 6 0.72 -13.28 -3.48
CA GLY A 6 -0.10 -14.40 -3.98
C GLY A 6 -1.63 -14.31 -3.85
N SER A 7 -2.21 -13.16 -3.49
CA SER A 7 -3.67 -13.03 -3.33
C SER A 7 -4.39 -12.65 -4.63
N ASN A 8 -5.60 -13.20 -4.77
CA ASN A 8 -6.29 -13.49 -6.04
C ASN A 8 -7.36 -12.46 -6.45
N PHE A 9 -7.39 -11.27 -5.85
CA PHE A 9 -8.37 -10.24 -6.20
C PHE A 9 -7.83 -8.84 -5.95
N HIS A 10 -7.60 -8.13 -7.04
CA HIS A 10 -7.24 -6.73 -7.03
C HIS A 10 -8.28 -6.00 -7.85
N TYR A 11 -9.12 -5.19 -7.19
CA TYR A 11 -10.05 -4.34 -7.92
C TYR A 11 -9.27 -3.21 -8.56
N LEU A 12 -8.93 -3.40 -9.83
CA LEU A 12 -8.45 -2.35 -10.69
C LEU A 12 -9.66 -1.69 -11.36
N SER A 13 -9.83 -0.39 -11.17
CA SER A 13 -10.97 0.34 -11.75
C SER A 13 -10.88 0.40 -13.27
N GLU A 14 -9.70 0.76 -13.77
CA GLU A 14 -9.41 0.86 -15.20
C GLU A 14 -7.92 0.69 -15.49
N PHE A 15 -7.61 0.27 -16.72
CA PHE A 15 -6.29 0.48 -17.32
C PHE A 15 -6.42 0.81 -18.81
N LYS A 16 -5.39 1.50 -19.33
CA LYS A 16 -5.30 1.97 -20.71
C LYS A 16 -4.15 1.29 -21.42
N VAL A 17 -4.38 0.88 -22.65
CA VAL A 17 -3.39 0.23 -23.50
C VAL A 17 -3.03 1.15 -24.65
N PHE A 18 -1.76 1.50 -24.74
CA PHE A 18 -1.19 2.33 -25.79
C PHE A 18 -0.28 1.50 -26.67
N ARG A 19 -0.22 1.83 -27.96
CA ARG A 19 0.79 1.35 -28.91
C ARG A 19 1.35 2.57 -29.63
N ASP A 20 2.68 2.71 -29.63
CA ASP A 20 3.36 3.85 -30.27
C ASP A 20 2.70 5.19 -29.86
N ASP A 21 2.48 5.36 -28.54
CA ASP A 21 1.80 6.49 -27.88
C ASP A 21 0.33 6.74 -28.25
N SER A 22 -0.25 5.96 -29.15
CA SER A 22 -1.67 6.02 -29.49
C SER A 22 -2.49 5.12 -28.56
N LEU A 23 -3.55 5.67 -27.95
CA LEU A 23 -4.50 4.90 -27.14
C LEU A 23 -5.24 3.90 -28.03
N ILE A 24 -5.09 2.61 -27.73
CA ILE A 24 -5.75 1.52 -28.45
C ILE A 24 -7.04 1.12 -27.73
N LYS A 25 -7.00 1.04 -26.40
CA LYS A 25 -8.14 0.56 -25.61
C LYS A 25 -8.10 1.06 -24.17
N THR A 26 -9.27 1.36 -23.61
CA THR A 26 -9.50 1.50 -22.17
C THR A 26 -10.30 0.28 -21.71
N ILE A 27 -9.89 -0.33 -20.61
CA ILE A 27 -10.50 -1.56 -20.08
C ILE A 27 -10.91 -1.31 -18.63
N GLU A 28 -12.18 -1.61 -18.36
CA GLU A 28 -12.76 -1.67 -17.02
C GLU A 28 -12.99 -3.14 -16.68
N PRO A 29 -12.18 -3.76 -15.82
CA PRO A 29 -12.22 -5.21 -15.62
C PRO A 29 -13.54 -5.78 -15.07
N LYS A 30 -14.48 -4.94 -14.59
CA LYS A 30 -15.83 -5.34 -14.11
C LYS A 30 -15.86 -6.70 -13.39
N HIS A 31 -14.96 -6.88 -12.42
CA HIS A 31 -14.78 -8.06 -11.55
C HIS A 31 -14.00 -9.27 -12.12
N GLU A 32 -13.55 -9.22 -13.38
CA GLU A 32 -12.68 -10.24 -13.96
C GLU A 32 -11.22 -10.06 -13.53
N ARG A 33 -10.60 -11.15 -13.08
CA ARG A 33 -9.20 -11.17 -12.62
C ARG A 33 -8.21 -10.97 -13.77
N ASN A 34 -8.49 -11.59 -14.90
CA ASN A 34 -7.61 -11.61 -16.06
C ASN A 34 -8.32 -10.97 -17.23
N GLN A 35 -7.65 -10.02 -17.88
CA GLN A 35 -8.13 -9.40 -19.11
C GLN A 35 -7.31 -9.92 -20.28
N THR A 36 -7.94 -10.68 -21.19
CA THR A 36 -7.26 -11.21 -22.38
C THR A 36 -7.49 -10.29 -23.56
N LEU A 37 -6.39 -9.76 -24.13
CA LEU A 37 -6.42 -8.98 -25.37
C LEU A 37 -5.93 -9.84 -26.53
N LYS A 38 -6.82 -10.09 -27.50
CA LYS A 38 -6.54 -10.86 -28.71
C LYS A 38 -6.40 -9.93 -29.92
N GLY A 39 -5.68 -10.40 -30.93
CA GLY A 39 -5.54 -9.67 -32.20
C GLY A 39 -4.64 -8.44 -32.12
N LEU A 40 -3.77 -8.35 -31.12
CA LEU A 40 -2.75 -7.31 -31.05
C LEU A 40 -1.67 -7.56 -32.12
N MET A 41 -1.26 -6.50 -32.80
CA MET A 41 -0.16 -6.54 -33.75
C MET A 41 1.19 -6.59 -33.01
N TYR A 42 2.24 -7.02 -33.69
CA TYR A 42 3.59 -6.91 -33.16
C TYR A 42 4.00 -5.44 -32.95
N GLY A 43 4.77 -5.17 -31.90
CA GLY A 43 5.24 -3.84 -31.55
C GLY A 43 5.30 -3.58 -30.05
N LYS A 44 5.60 -2.33 -29.71
CA LYS A 44 5.74 -1.87 -28.32
C LYS A 44 4.42 -1.34 -27.80
N TYR A 45 4.07 -1.81 -26.61
CA TYR A 45 2.87 -1.44 -25.89
C TYR A 45 3.24 -0.85 -24.54
N ARG A 46 2.46 0.12 -24.11
CA ARG A 46 2.48 0.68 -22.75
C ARG A 46 1.11 0.49 -22.13
N ILE A 47 1.07 -0.09 -20.95
CA ILE A 47 -0.13 -0.24 -20.15
C ILE A 47 -0.06 0.74 -19.00
N GLU A 48 -1.01 1.65 -18.94
CA GLU A 48 -1.12 2.68 -17.91
C GLU A 48 -2.28 2.34 -16.97
N TYR A 49 -2.04 2.40 -15.67
CA TYR A 49 -3.06 2.11 -14.66
C TYR A 49 -2.83 2.93 -13.39
N LYS A 50 -3.88 3.07 -12.58
CA LYS A 50 -3.82 3.79 -11.30
C LYS A 50 -3.67 2.79 -10.15
N THR A 51 -2.69 3.03 -9.27
CA THR A 51 -2.50 2.25 -8.04
C THR A 51 -3.51 2.67 -6.98
N MET A 52 -3.65 1.85 -5.93
CA MET A 52 -4.47 2.18 -4.77
C MET A 52 -3.94 3.39 -3.97
N PHE A 53 -2.71 3.81 -4.25
CA PHE A 53 -2.08 5.01 -3.70
C PHE A 53 -2.20 6.22 -4.62
N SER A 54 -3.18 6.21 -5.52
CA SER A 54 -3.44 7.28 -6.48
C SER A 54 -2.28 7.63 -7.42
N LYS A 55 -1.28 6.76 -7.57
CA LYS A 55 -0.18 6.95 -8.51
C LYS A 55 -0.53 6.33 -9.85
N THR A 56 -0.11 6.98 -10.94
CA THR A 56 -0.18 6.39 -12.28
C THR A 56 1.09 5.62 -12.54
N GLU A 57 0.95 4.34 -12.85
CA GLU A 57 2.05 3.43 -13.15
C GLU A 57 1.95 2.94 -14.60
N ASN A 58 3.10 2.54 -15.13
CA ASN A 58 3.23 2.09 -16.51
C ASN A 58 3.99 0.77 -16.59
N VAL A 59 3.47 -0.19 -17.36
CA VAL A 59 4.21 -1.38 -17.76
C VAL A 59 4.43 -1.36 -19.26
N ASN A 60 5.69 -1.54 -19.68
CA ASN A 60 6.05 -1.64 -21.08
C ASN A 60 6.21 -3.11 -21.47
N ILE A 61 5.69 -3.48 -22.63
CA ILE A 61 5.86 -4.81 -23.22
C ILE A 61 6.09 -4.71 -24.72
N GLU A 62 6.90 -5.62 -25.26
CA GLU A 62 7.12 -5.76 -26.70
C GLU A 62 6.59 -7.10 -27.18
N LEU A 63 5.64 -7.07 -28.12
CA LEU A 63 5.10 -8.25 -28.77
C LEU A 63 5.93 -8.51 -30.03
N SER A 64 6.82 -9.50 -29.99
CA SER A 64 7.73 -9.85 -31.10
C SER A 64 7.46 -11.22 -31.73
N GLU A 65 6.73 -12.08 -31.01
CA GLU A 65 6.44 -13.46 -31.40
C GLU A 65 4.97 -13.80 -31.21
N LYS A 66 4.47 -14.80 -31.97
CA LYS A 66 3.12 -15.34 -31.81
C LYS A 66 3.03 -16.25 -30.58
N LYS A 67 2.94 -15.66 -29.40
CA LYS A 67 2.74 -16.35 -28.12
C LYS A 67 1.84 -15.54 -27.19
N GLU A 68 1.51 -16.15 -26.06
CA GLU A 68 0.87 -15.45 -24.96
C GLU A 68 1.90 -14.66 -24.16
N TYR A 69 1.52 -13.45 -23.73
CA TYR A 69 2.31 -12.60 -22.86
C TYR A 69 1.46 -12.25 -21.65
N THR A 70 1.99 -12.52 -20.46
CA THR A 70 1.31 -12.25 -19.19
C THR A 70 1.98 -11.05 -18.52
N ILE A 71 1.16 -10.14 -17.99
CA ILE A 71 1.60 -8.93 -17.33
C ILE A 71 0.81 -8.79 -16.04
N ASP A 72 1.52 -8.65 -14.94
CA ASP A 72 0.93 -8.39 -13.64
C ASP A 72 0.88 -6.88 -13.38
N LEU A 73 -0.32 -6.36 -13.10
CA LEU A 73 -0.51 -4.98 -12.71
C LEU A 73 -0.49 -4.89 -11.17
N CYS A 74 0.60 -4.37 -10.63
CA CYS A 74 0.81 -4.28 -9.18
C CYS A 74 0.09 -3.03 -8.63
N ILE A 75 -1.17 -3.19 -8.19
CA ILE A 75 -2.00 -2.08 -7.73
C ILE A 75 -1.58 -1.51 -6.37
N ASN A 76 -0.81 -2.26 -5.60
CA ASN A 76 -0.25 -1.91 -4.29
C ASN A 76 1.22 -1.49 -4.37
N TYR A 77 1.70 -1.12 -5.56
CA TYR A 77 3.01 -0.50 -5.71
C TYR A 77 2.98 0.98 -5.36
N LEU A 78 4.00 1.40 -4.60
CA LEU A 78 4.37 2.79 -4.37
C LEU A 78 5.90 2.88 -4.44
N ASP A 79 6.44 3.83 -5.19
CA ASP A 79 7.86 4.18 -5.07
C ASP A 79 8.07 4.98 -3.79
N HIS A 80 8.38 4.28 -2.70
CA HIS A 80 8.61 4.93 -1.41
C HIS A 80 9.83 5.84 -1.39
N GLU A 81 10.79 5.70 -2.31
CA GLU A 81 12.02 6.50 -2.29
C GLU A 81 11.80 7.87 -2.93
N SER A 82 11.03 7.95 -4.02
CA SER A 82 10.70 9.24 -4.67
C SER A 82 9.48 9.96 -4.07
N ASP A 83 8.71 9.29 -3.19
CA ASP A 83 7.53 9.92 -2.58
C ASP A 83 7.92 11.12 -1.67
N PRO A 84 7.32 12.32 -1.89
CA PRO A 84 7.73 13.56 -1.23
C PRO A 84 7.19 13.69 0.20
N TYR A 85 6.29 12.82 0.64
CA TYR A 85 5.75 12.90 1.99
C TYR A 85 6.86 12.67 3.01
N ARG A 86 6.90 13.53 4.03
CA ARG A 86 7.83 13.38 5.17
C ARG A 86 7.10 12.67 6.33
N PRO A 87 7.44 11.41 6.64
CA PRO A 87 6.83 10.66 7.75
C PRO A 87 6.90 11.38 9.10
N PHE A 88 5.93 11.13 9.98
CA PHE A 88 5.96 11.56 11.38
C PHE A 88 7.20 11.03 12.10
N ILE A 89 7.61 9.77 11.87
CA ILE A 89 8.83 9.23 12.50
C ILE A 89 10.08 10.08 12.20
N ASP A 90 10.16 10.68 11.01
CA ASP A 90 11.27 11.55 10.59
C ASP A 90 11.13 13.01 11.07
N ARG A 91 9.97 13.36 11.63
CA ARG A 91 9.68 14.68 12.22
C ARG A 91 9.83 14.69 13.73
N LEU A 92 9.81 13.53 14.39
CA LEU A 92 9.95 13.41 15.84
C LEU A 92 11.25 14.07 16.34
N LYS A 93 11.12 15.02 17.27
CA LYS A 93 12.25 15.52 18.08
C LYS A 93 12.46 14.66 19.31
N ASN A 94 13.62 14.80 19.95
CA ASN A 94 13.90 14.10 21.20
C ASN A 94 12.86 14.47 22.28
N GLY A 95 12.30 13.46 22.96
CA GLY A 95 11.22 13.61 23.93
C GLY A 95 9.81 13.55 23.32
N GLU A 96 9.66 13.61 22.01
CA GLU A 96 8.36 13.57 21.34
C GLU A 96 7.90 12.14 21.01
N SER A 97 6.61 12.02 20.71
CA SER A 97 5.98 10.78 20.28
C SER A 97 4.84 11.01 19.31
N TYR A 98 4.51 9.99 18.53
CA TYR A 98 3.26 9.91 17.77
C TYR A 98 2.67 8.50 17.91
N SER A 99 1.41 8.36 17.49
CA SER A 99 0.69 7.09 17.58
C SER A 99 0.10 6.69 16.25
N ILE A 100 0.07 5.38 16.00
CA ILE A 100 -0.63 4.71 14.92
C ILE A 100 -1.74 3.90 15.60
N GLN A 101 -2.98 4.31 15.42
CA GLN A 101 -4.15 3.56 15.88
C GLN A 101 -4.72 2.79 14.70
N VAL A 102 -4.98 1.50 14.92
CA VAL A 102 -5.63 0.65 13.93
C VAL A 102 -6.92 0.14 14.55
N SER A 103 -8.03 0.28 13.84
CA SER A 103 -9.32 -0.30 14.21
C SER A 103 -9.80 -1.16 13.05
N SER A 104 -9.91 -2.46 13.26
CA SER A 104 -10.39 -3.40 12.24
C SER A 104 -11.80 -3.84 12.60
N MET A 105 -12.72 -3.71 11.65
CA MET A 105 -14.12 -4.06 11.82
C MET A 105 -14.58 -4.94 10.67
N GLY A 106 -15.06 -6.14 11.01
CA GLY A 106 -15.72 -7.05 10.07
C GLY A 106 -16.89 -7.77 10.75
N CYS A 107 -17.56 -8.67 10.01
CA CYS A 107 -18.76 -9.36 10.50
C CYS A 107 -18.55 -10.18 11.79
N PHE A 108 -17.34 -10.69 12.01
CA PHE A 108 -17.02 -11.61 13.11
C PHE A 108 -15.87 -11.16 14.01
N HIS A 109 -15.33 -9.96 13.78
CA HIS A 109 -14.23 -9.43 14.58
C HIS A 109 -14.29 -7.91 14.69
N ASN A 110 -13.88 -7.41 15.85
CA ASN A 110 -13.66 -6.00 16.11
C ASN A 110 -12.38 -5.90 16.95
N SER A 111 -11.38 -5.20 16.44
CA SER A 111 -10.13 -4.97 17.17
C SER A 111 -9.77 -3.50 17.13
N LYS A 112 -9.16 -3.03 18.21
CA LYS A 112 -8.58 -1.69 18.27
C LYS A 112 -7.26 -1.76 19.00
N GLU A 113 -6.22 -1.31 18.33
CA GLU A 113 -4.87 -1.33 18.87
C GLU A 113 -4.16 -0.01 18.62
N THR A 114 -3.13 0.26 19.40
CA THR A 114 -2.34 1.49 19.29
C THR A 114 -0.87 1.18 19.46
N ILE A 115 -0.10 1.53 18.43
CA ILE A 115 1.35 1.52 18.45
C ILE A 115 1.80 2.95 18.73
N THR A 116 2.64 3.16 19.74
CA THR A 116 3.23 4.47 20.04
C THR A 116 4.72 4.44 19.76
N ILE A 117 5.19 5.37 18.95
CA ILE A 117 6.62 5.54 18.64
C ILE A 117 7.10 6.79 19.38
N LYS A 118 8.17 6.66 20.16
CA LYS A 118 8.80 7.78 20.87
C LYS A 118 10.25 7.93 20.48
N ARG A 119 10.74 9.16 20.41
CA ARG A 119 12.18 9.43 20.23
C ARG A 119 12.80 9.82 21.57
N ARG A 120 13.80 9.07 22.03
CA ARG A 120 14.54 9.31 23.29
C ARG A 120 16.03 9.13 23.07
N SER A 121 16.83 10.10 23.51
CA SER A 121 18.29 10.11 23.34
C SER A 121 18.72 9.77 21.91
N ASN A 122 18.05 10.38 20.91
CA ASN A 122 18.25 10.14 19.48
C ASN A 122 17.98 8.71 18.99
N LYS A 123 17.26 7.91 19.77
CA LYS A 123 16.83 6.55 19.43
C LYS A 123 15.31 6.45 19.37
N PHE A 124 14.80 5.56 18.53
CA PHE A 124 13.36 5.33 18.40
C PHE A 124 12.93 4.13 19.24
N HIS A 125 11.89 4.31 20.03
CA HIS A 125 11.31 3.31 20.91
C HIS A 125 9.87 3.05 20.52
N LEU A 126 9.51 1.77 20.43
CA LEU A 126 8.15 1.32 20.19
C LEU A 126 7.51 0.89 21.51
N TYR A 127 6.28 1.35 21.73
CA TYR A 127 5.42 0.96 22.83
C TYR A 127 4.14 0.33 22.30
N PHE A 128 3.88 -0.90 22.72
CA PHE A 128 2.71 -1.68 22.29
C PHE A 128 2.32 -2.68 23.38
N LYS A 129 1.04 -2.71 23.79
CA LYS A 129 0.53 -3.61 24.84
C LYS A 129 1.41 -3.68 26.10
N GLY A 130 1.85 -2.52 26.60
CA GLY A 130 2.72 -2.41 27.78
C GLY A 130 4.20 -2.78 27.57
N LYS A 131 4.56 -3.37 26.42
CA LYS A 131 5.94 -3.66 26.06
C LYS A 131 6.61 -2.42 25.47
N ASN A 132 7.89 -2.23 25.79
CA ASN A 132 8.74 -1.17 25.26
C ASN A 132 10.03 -1.78 24.71
N ARG A 133 10.40 -1.43 23.49
CA ARG A 133 11.66 -1.88 22.88
C ARG A 133 12.25 -0.83 21.96
N LEU A 134 13.54 -0.96 21.70
CA LEU A 134 14.23 -0.18 20.67
C LEU A 134 13.81 -0.67 19.29
N LEU A 135 13.62 0.27 18.35
CA LEU A 135 13.42 -0.03 16.93
C LEU A 135 14.75 -0.12 16.20
N ASP A 136 14.90 -1.13 15.36
CA ASP A 136 16.04 -1.24 14.44
C ASP A 136 15.82 -0.44 13.14
N LYS A 137 16.85 -0.38 12.29
CA LYS A 137 16.81 0.40 11.04
C LYS A 137 15.75 -0.09 10.05
N ASN A 138 15.52 -1.40 9.99
CA ASN A 138 14.54 -1.99 9.07
C ASN A 138 13.13 -1.72 9.56
N GLU A 139 12.89 -1.84 10.86
CA GLU A 139 11.60 -1.51 11.47
C GLU A 139 11.26 -0.02 11.31
N ILE A 140 12.23 0.87 11.49
CA ILE A 140 12.07 2.31 11.20
C ILE A 140 11.72 2.52 9.73
N ARG A 141 12.39 1.82 8.80
CA ARG A 141 12.10 1.89 7.36
C ARG A 141 10.68 1.40 7.05
N THR A 142 10.24 0.29 7.64
CA THR A 142 8.87 -0.21 7.46
C THR A 142 7.84 0.80 7.94
N ILE A 143 8.07 1.41 9.10
CA ILE A 143 7.18 2.47 9.61
C ILE A 143 7.12 3.65 8.63
N ARG A 144 8.26 4.11 8.09
CA ARG A 144 8.27 5.18 7.07
C ARG A 144 7.44 4.81 5.85
N TYR A 145 7.60 3.60 5.33
CA TYR A 145 6.89 3.13 4.15
C TYR A 145 5.39 3.04 4.40
N PHE A 146 5.00 2.48 5.54
CA PHE A 146 3.61 2.45 5.98
C PHE A 146 2.99 3.85 6.04
N GLU A 147 3.69 4.83 6.61
CA GLU A 147 3.19 6.20 6.67
C GLU A 147 3.04 6.86 5.28
N LYS A 148 3.99 6.59 4.36
CA LYS A 148 3.90 7.05 2.96
C LYS A 148 2.73 6.40 2.22
N GLU A 149 2.50 5.11 2.43
CA GLU A 149 1.37 4.37 1.86
C GLU A 149 0.03 4.95 2.33
N ILE A 150 -0.14 5.09 3.65
CA ILE A 150 -1.33 5.71 4.26
C ILE A 150 -1.59 7.11 3.69
N ASN A 151 -0.54 7.92 3.55
CA ASN A 151 -0.68 9.30 3.08
C ASN A 151 -1.11 9.40 1.60
N ASN A 152 -0.84 8.38 0.79
CA ASN A 152 -1.19 8.36 -0.63
C ASN A 152 -2.45 7.51 -0.92
N MET A 153 -2.94 6.75 0.06
CA MET A 153 -4.06 5.85 -0.11
C MET A 153 -5.37 6.60 -0.39
N VAL A 154 -6.17 6.03 -1.28
CA VAL A 154 -7.56 6.44 -1.50
C VAL A 154 -8.47 5.50 -0.71
N GLU A 155 -9.48 6.06 -0.04
CA GLU A 155 -10.49 5.26 0.64
C GLU A 155 -11.15 4.28 -0.35
N SER A 156 -11.34 3.04 0.11
CA SER A 156 -11.98 1.99 -0.66
C SER A 156 -12.94 1.20 0.23
N TYR A 157 -14.01 0.66 -0.34
CA TYR A 157 -15.11 0.03 0.40
C TYR A 157 -15.56 -1.29 -0.25
N ASN A 158 -14.63 -2.03 -0.82
CA ASN A 158 -14.93 -3.19 -1.66
C ASN A 158 -14.95 -4.51 -0.88
N CYS A 159 -14.75 -4.47 0.44
CA CYS A 159 -14.64 -5.65 1.29
C CYS A 159 -15.54 -5.55 2.52
N THR A 160 -15.92 -6.70 3.08
CA THR A 160 -16.72 -6.81 4.31
C THR A 160 -15.95 -6.47 5.57
N THR A 161 -14.62 -6.44 5.48
CA THR A 161 -13.72 -5.97 6.54
C THR A 161 -13.15 -4.62 6.14
N THR A 162 -13.15 -3.69 7.08
CA THR A 162 -12.56 -2.35 6.89
C THR A 162 -11.59 -2.07 8.03
N ASP A 163 -10.37 -1.68 7.66
CA ASP A 163 -9.36 -1.21 8.60
C ASP A 163 -9.33 0.31 8.58
N LYS A 164 -9.55 0.92 9.74
CA LYS A 164 -9.38 2.37 9.94
C LYS A 164 -8.05 2.65 10.60
N TYR A 165 -7.27 3.52 9.99
CA TYR A 165 -5.98 3.97 10.48
C TYR A 165 -6.06 5.41 10.92
N VAL A 166 -5.52 5.71 12.10
CA VAL A 166 -5.44 7.06 12.62
C VAL A 166 -4.02 7.32 13.12
N LEU A 167 -3.28 8.15 12.40
CA LEU A 167 -1.93 8.58 12.77
C LEU A 167 -2.00 9.95 13.42
N LYS A 168 -1.61 10.07 14.70
CA LYS A 168 -1.67 11.32 15.46
C LYS A 168 -0.29 11.78 15.90
N TYR A 169 0.10 12.98 15.47
CA TYR A 169 1.32 13.67 15.91
C TYR A 169 1.03 15.15 16.18
N LYS A 170 1.15 15.58 17.44
CA LYS A 170 0.79 16.94 17.89
C LYS A 170 -0.65 17.28 17.48
N SER A 171 -0.85 18.39 16.77
CA SER A 171 -2.15 18.83 16.24
C SER A 171 -2.47 18.23 14.86
N THR A 172 -1.59 17.41 14.29
CA THR A 172 -1.82 16.76 12.99
C THR A 172 -2.39 15.37 13.19
N GLU A 173 -3.44 15.08 12.43
CA GLU A 173 -4.08 13.77 12.35
C GLU A 173 -4.22 13.36 10.87
N VAL A 174 -3.88 12.12 10.55
CA VAL A 174 -4.17 11.48 9.27
C VAL A 174 -5.13 10.34 9.54
N ILE A 175 -6.28 10.36 8.86
CA ILE A 175 -7.32 9.33 8.97
C ILE A 175 -7.50 8.73 7.58
N ILE A 176 -7.45 7.40 7.48
CA ILE A 176 -7.79 6.69 6.26
C ILE A 176 -8.53 5.39 6.59
N SER A 177 -9.43 5.00 5.70
CA SER A 177 -10.14 3.73 5.76
C SER A 177 -9.75 2.85 4.57
N ASP A 178 -9.21 1.67 4.85
CA ASP A 178 -8.92 0.64 3.86
C ASP A 178 -9.97 -0.46 3.91
N GLY A 179 -10.83 -0.50 2.89
CA GLY A 179 -11.74 -1.61 2.61
C GLY A 179 -11.36 -2.36 1.34
N SER A 180 -10.09 -2.32 0.91
CA SER A 180 -9.63 -3.00 -0.30
C SER A 180 -9.44 -4.50 -0.10
N CYS A 181 -9.09 -4.93 1.11
CA CYS A 181 -8.62 -6.29 1.41
C CYS A 181 -7.38 -6.72 0.59
N VAL A 182 -6.62 -5.77 0.05
CA VAL A 182 -5.42 -6.02 -0.75
C VAL A 182 -4.16 -5.56 -0.05
N TRP A 183 -4.21 -4.40 0.60
CA TRP A 183 -3.01 -3.78 1.15
C TRP A 183 -2.47 -4.51 2.39
N HIS A 184 -3.37 -4.98 3.26
CA HIS A 184 -3.06 -5.66 4.51
C HIS A 184 -2.01 -4.90 5.36
N GLY A 185 -2.09 -3.57 5.37
CA GLY A 185 -1.08 -2.70 5.97
C GLY A 185 -0.80 -3.00 7.44
N ASP A 186 -1.85 -3.21 8.25
CA ASP A 186 -1.71 -3.56 9.67
C ASP A 186 -0.94 -4.87 9.88
N TYR A 187 -1.29 -5.92 9.11
CA TYR A 187 -0.63 -7.22 9.20
C TYR A 187 0.87 -7.11 8.89
N PHE A 188 1.21 -6.48 7.76
CA PHE A 188 2.62 -6.34 7.35
C PHE A 188 3.41 -5.44 8.30
N LEU A 189 2.79 -4.36 8.80
CA LEU A 189 3.41 -3.51 9.81
C LEU A 189 3.70 -4.30 11.08
N LYS A 190 2.70 -5.01 11.64
CA LYS A 190 2.88 -5.79 12.87
C LYS A 190 3.87 -6.92 12.72
N LYS A 191 3.84 -7.64 11.59
CA LYS A 191 4.80 -8.72 11.29
C LYS A 191 6.23 -8.19 11.28
N ALA A 192 6.48 -7.10 10.56
CA ALA A 192 7.80 -6.46 10.50
C ALA A 192 8.24 -5.93 11.88
N LEU A 193 7.30 -5.42 12.66
CA LEU A 193 7.53 -4.94 14.02
C LEU A 193 7.48 -6.05 15.09
N LYS A 194 7.38 -7.33 14.71
CA LYS A 194 7.36 -8.47 15.64
C LYS A 194 6.30 -8.30 16.75
N LEU A 195 5.12 -7.82 16.37
CA LEU A 195 3.99 -7.55 17.27
C LEU A 195 2.89 -8.62 17.22
N THR A 196 2.98 -9.55 16.26
CA THR A 196 2.13 -10.74 16.21
C THR A 196 2.62 -11.74 17.25
N GLU A 197 1.71 -12.32 18.03
CA GLU A 197 2.02 -13.47 18.88
C GLU A 197 2.30 -14.69 17.98
N GLU A 198 3.29 -15.50 18.34
CA GLU A 198 3.45 -16.87 17.83
C GLU A 198 2.38 -17.77 18.46
#